data_AF-A0A136Q6M9-F1
#
_entry.id   AF-A0A136Q6M9-F1
#
_cell.length_a   1.000
_cell.length_b   1.000
_cell.length_c   1.000
_cell.angle_alpha   90.00
_cell.angle_beta   90.00
_cell.angle_gamma   90.00
#
_symmetry.space_group_name_H-M   'P 1'
#
loop_
_entity.id
_entity.type
_entity.pdbx_description
1 polymer ?
#
loop_
_entity_poly.entity_id
_entity_poly.type
_entity_poly.pdbx_seq_one_letter_code
_entity_poly.pdbx_strand_id
1 'polypeptide(L)'
;MKDEMSKYRRRLFGGLIFYGIFSLGIIPFFTLIMGTKDNILTTSMSAMGNTSGNMHFWFIIWTIVFCAYFASFMGYLLMLTKNTHSKIRGFVYFAIVVLIVGNFFPFLPETFPGFSSLHNFCAQISSISLAVSLMLFALTLRNSYSLMFKKALVFVLVIWIVLVALMGLLGTTSLTEMTGIILAGIFLFTVLVWLYREDTFDPVQSLKDSDAEEAVEAAQKLSRKAEAAKKEYLKLEAAARRAKIEAEEACRVAKHKKD
;
A
#
# COMPACT_ATOMS: atom_id res chain seq x y z
N MET A 1 17.32 -15.18 -23.87
CA MET A 1 16.43 -14.14 -24.44
C MET A 1 14.98 -14.57 -24.64
N LYS A 2 14.64 -15.57 -25.47
CA LYS A 2 13.24 -15.99 -25.67
C LYS A 2 12.55 -16.46 -24.37
N ASP A 3 13.28 -17.18 -23.53
CA ASP A 3 12.74 -17.75 -22.29
C ASP A 3 12.56 -16.69 -21.17
N GLU A 4 13.47 -15.73 -21.07
CA GLU A 4 13.30 -14.57 -20.17
C GLU A 4 12.10 -13.70 -20.56
N MET A 5 11.93 -13.43 -21.87
CA MET A 5 10.75 -12.68 -22.34
C MET A 5 9.44 -13.43 -22.05
N SER A 6 9.44 -14.76 -22.08
CA SER A 6 8.32 -15.60 -21.66
C SER A 6 8.00 -15.43 -20.18
N LYS A 7 9.01 -15.39 -19.30
CA LYS A 7 8.83 -15.20 -17.85
C LYS A 7 8.17 -13.85 -17.50
N TYR A 8 8.66 -12.74 -18.05
CA TYR A 8 8.10 -11.41 -17.77
C TYR A 8 6.67 -11.27 -18.31
N ARG A 9 6.39 -11.77 -19.51
CA ARG A 9 5.03 -11.79 -20.06
C ARG A 9 4.06 -12.62 -19.21
N ARG A 10 4.50 -13.76 -18.67
CA ARG A 10 3.68 -14.55 -17.72
C ARG A 10 3.41 -13.79 -16.42
N ARG A 11 4.39 -13.08 -15.85
CA ARG A 11 4.18 -12.24 -14.66
C ARG A 11 3.18 -11.12 -14.94
N LEU A 12 3.30 -10.44 -16.07
CA LEU A 12 2.37 -9.38 -16.50
C LEU A 12 0.94 -9.89 -16.65
N PHE A 13 0.77 -11.01 -17.37
CA PHE A 13 -0.53 -11.64 -17.57
C PHE A 13 -1.12 -12.16 -16.26
N GLY A 14 -0.28 -12.75 -15.40
CA GLY A 14 -0.66 -13.14 -14.04
C GLY A 14 -1.13 -11.95 -13.21
N GLY A 15 -0.42 -10.82 -13.27
CA GLY A 15 -0.82 -9.57 -12.62
C GLY A 15 -2.17 -9.04 -13.13
N LEU A 16 -2.37 -9.02 -14.46
CA LEU A 16 -3.64 -8.61 -15.07
C LEU A 16 -4.82 -9.47 -14.57
N ILE A 17 -4.67 -10.79 -14.58
CA ILE A 17 -5.70 -11.72 -14.11
C ILE A 17 -5.94 -11.55 -12.62
N PHE A 18 -4.87 -11.56 -11.83
CA PHE A 18 -4.94 -11.45 -10.38
C PHE A 18 -5.66 -10.17 -9.96
N TYR A 19 -5.21 -9.02 -10.46
CA TYR A 19 -5.85 -7.74 -10.13
C TYR A 19 -7.26 -7.66 -10.71
N GLY A 20 -7.52 -8.17 -11.91
CA GLY A 20 -8.88 -8.22 -12.47
C GLY A 20 -9.87 -9.02 -11.62
N ILE A 21 -9.49 -10.21 -11.14
CA ILE A 21 -10.32 -11.04 -10.27
C ILE A 21 -10.62 -10.32 -8.94
N PHE A 22 -9.63 -9.65 -8.36
CA PHE A 22 -9.84 -8.90 -7.12
C PHE A 22 -10.71 -7.66 -7.34
N SER A 23 -10.44 -6.86 -8.37
CA SER A 23 -11.14 -5.61 -8.65
C SER A 23 -12.59 -5.79 -9.07
N LEU A 24 -12.89 -6.84 -9.86
CA LEU A 24 -14.21 -7.07 -10.45
C LEU A 24 -14.99 -8.21 -9.80
N GLY A 25 -14.31 -9.08 -9.06
CA GLY A 25 -14.91 -10.24 -8.41
C GLY A 25 -14.88 -10.13 -6.89
N ILE A 26 -13.73 -10.48 -6.28
CA ILE A 26 -13.61 -10.70 -4.84
C ILE A 26 -14.00 -9.45 -4.04
N ILE A 27 -13.38 -8.30 -4.29
CA ILE A 27 -13.64 -7.09 -3.50
C ILE A 27 -15.09 -6.64 -3.65
N PRO A 28 -15.66 -6.44 -4.86
CA PRO A 28 -17.06 -6.08 -5.00
C PRO A 28 -18.03 -7.08 -4.36
N PHE A 29 -17.81 -8.38 -4.53
CA PHE A 29 -18.69 -9.42 -4.00
C PHE A 29 -18.77 -9.38 -2.47
N PHE A 30 -17.62 -9.34 -1.79
CA PHE A 30 -17.59 -9.25 -0.32
C PHE A 30 -18.14 -7.91 0.17
N THR A 31 -17.84 -6.81 -0.54
CA THR A 31 -18.37 -5.48 -0.23
C THR A 31 -19.90 -5.45 -0.30
N LEU A 32 -20.49 -6.05 -1.32
CA LEU A 32 -21.94 -6.18 -1.45
C LEU A 32 -22.53 -7.03 -0.31
N ILE A 33 -21.99 -8.22 -0.05
CA ILE A 33 -22.49 -9.10 1.00
C ILE A 33 -22.55 -8.41 2.37
N MET A 34 -21.53 -7.62 2.70
CA MET A 34 -21.51 -6.90 3.98
C MET A 34 -22.36 -5.64 3.97
N GLY A 35 -22.35 -4.90 2.86
CA GLY A 35 -23.06 -3.63 2.76
C GLY A 35 -24.56 -3.74 2.42
N THR A 36 -25.07 -4.93 2.11
CA THR A 36 -26.51 -5.17 1.89
C THR A 36 -27.17 -5.96 3.02
N LYS A 37 -26.53 -6.08 4.19
CA LYS A 37 -27.09 -6.84 5.33
C LYS A 37 -28.27 -6.15 6.01
N ASP A 38 -28.33 -4.83 5.89
CA ASP A 38 -29.39 -3.99 6.44
C ASP A 38 -29.73 -2.91 5.39
N ASN A 39 -30.51 -1.90 5.77
CA ASN A 39 -30.92 -0.84 4.86
C ASN A 39 -29.71 -0.01 4.38
N ILE A 40 -29.38 -0.20 3.10
CA ILE A 40 -28.25 0.40 2.41
C ILE A 40 -28.29 1.93 2.35
N LEU A 41 -29.48 2.53 2.52
CA LEU A 41 -29.71 3.97 2.42
C LEU A 41 -29.66 4.68 3.77
N THR A 42 -29.66 3.96 4.88
CA THR A 42 -29.73 4.55 6.23
C THR A 42 -28.59 4.10 7.13
N THR A 43 -28.02 2.92 6.89
CA THR A 43 -26.99 2.32 7.75
C THR A 43 -25.65 2.34 7.03
N SER A 44 -24.56 2.72 7.71
CA SER A 44 -23.20 2.63 7.17
C SER A 44 -22.69 1.19 7.11
N MET A 45 -21.74 0.89 6.24
CA MET A 45 -21.15 -0.45 6.17
C MET A 45 -20.41 -0.79 7.48
N SER A 46 -19.79 0.21 8.11
CA SER A 46 -19.17 0.06 9.44
C SER A 46 -20.20 -0.26 10.53
N ALA A 47 -21.39 0.34 10.50
CA ALA A 47 -22.46 0.00 11.44
C ALA A 47 -22.98 -1.43 11.20
N MET A 48 -23.19 -1.81 9.93
CA MET A 48 -23.55 -3.20 9.58
C MET A 48 -22.48 -4.19 10.04
N GLY A 49 -21.19 -3.82 9.92
CA GLY A 49 -20.04 -4.56 10.40
C GLY A 49 -20.06 -4.78 11.91
N ASN A 50 -20.65 -3.89 12.70
CA ASN A 50 -20.66 -3.95 14.17
C ASN A 50 -21.94 -4.54 14.77
N THR A 51 -22.84 -5.10 13.96
CA THR A 51 -24.10 -5.73 14.41
C THR A 51 -23.90 -6.95 15.31
N SER A 52 -22.76 -7.65 15.19
CA SER A 52 -22.38 -8.76 16.08
C SER A 52 -20.86 -8.92 16.12
N GLY A 53 -20.32 -9.55 17.17
CA GLY A 53 -18.87 -9.77 17.30
C GLY A 53 -18.27 -10.57 16.14
N ASN A 54 -18.99 -11.58 15.63
CA ASN A 54 -18.57 -12.33 14.45
C ASN A 54 -18.55 -11.44 13.19
N MET A 55 -19.55 -10.58 13.02
CA MET A 55 -19.61 -9.66 11.88
C MET A 55 -18.49 -8.62 11.94
N HIS A 56 -18.15 -8.14 13.14
CA HIS A 56 -17.06 -7.16 13.31
C HIS A 56 -15.71 -7.77 12.95
N PHE A 57 -15.48 -9.02 13.36
CA PHE A 57 -14.31 -9.78 12.96
C PHE A 57 -14.20 -9.93 11.42
N TRP A 58 -15.30 -10.30 10.75
CA TRP A 58 -15.33 -10.39 9.27
C TRP A 58 -15.07 -9.05 8.60
N PHE A 59 -15.60 -7.96 9.16
CA PHE A 59 -15.36 -6.60 8.66
C PHE A 59 -13.89 -6.19 8.79
N ILE A 60 -13.22 -6.54 9.89
CA ILE A 60 -11.76 -6.31 10.06
C ILE A 60 -10.97 -7.12 9.03
N ILE A 61 -11.27 -8.41 8.86
CA ILE A 61 -10.59 -9.25 7.85
C ILE A 61 -10.73 -8.66 6.46
N TRP A 62 -11.96 -8.29 6.08
CA TRP A 62 -12.20 -7.68 4.78
C TRP A 62 -11.43 -6.35 4.63
N THR A 63 -11.39 -5.52 5.68
CA THR A 63 -10.64 -4.27 5.66
C THR A 63 -9.17 -4.53 5.37
N ILE A 64 -8.56 -5.51 6.04
CA ILE A 64 -7.16 -5.90 5.82
C ILE A 64 -6.95 -6.38 4.38
N VAL A 65 -7.84 -7.23 3.87
CA VAL A 65 -7.77 -7.75 2.50
C VAL A 65 -7.90 -6.63 1.48
N PHE A 66 -8.87 -5.73 1.64
CA PHE A 66 -9.08 -4.57 0.77
C PHE A 66 -7.87 -3.64 0.79
N CYS A 67 -7.35 -3.31 1.97
CA CYS A 67 -6.15 -2.49 2.13
C CYS A 67 -4.92 -3.12 1.47
N ALA A 68 -4.69 -4.41 1.68
CA ALA A 68 -3.58 -5.13 1.07
C ALA A 68 -3.70 -5.13 -0.46
N TYR A 69 -4.89 -5.41 -0.98
CA TYR A 69 -5.20 -5.33 -2.41
C TYR A 69 -4.94 -3.92 -2.96
N PHE A 70 -5.45 -2.87 -2.31
CA PHE A 70 -5.31 -1.50 -2.79
C PHE A 70 -3.85 -1.05 -2.79
N ALA A 71 -3.10 -1.31 -1.71
CA ALA A 71 -1.67 -1.04 -1.65
C ALA A 71 -0.88 -1.79 -2.72
N SER A 72 -1.15 -3.10 -2.90
CA SER A 72 -0.39 -3.90 -3.87
C SER A 72 -0.71 -3.47 -5.30
N PHE A 73 -1.97 -3.17 -5.61
CA PHE A 73 -2.37 -2.76 -6.95
C PHE A 73 -1.84 -1.37 -7.29
N MET A 74 -1.96 -0.40 -6.37
CA MET A 74 -1.33 0.91 -6.54
C MET A 74 0.18 0.81 -6.70
N GLY A 75 0.84 -0.02 -5.89
CA GLY A 75 2.27 -0.29 -6.04
C GLY A 75 2.62 -0.88 -7.39
N TYR A 76 1.81 -1.81 -7.89
CA TYR A 76 1.99 -2.43 -9.20
C TYR A 76 1.84 -1.41 -10.35
N LEU A 77 0.83 -0.53 -10.29
CA LEU A 77 0.65 0.53 -11.29
C LEU A 77 1.78 1.56 -11.26
N LEU A 78 2.23 1.95 -10.07
CA LEU A 78 3.37 2.87 -9.92
C LEU A 78 4.66 2.24 -10.47
N MET A 79 4.90 0.96 -10.20
CA MET A 79 6.02 0.21 -10.76
C MET A 79 5.95 0.18 -12.29
N LEU A 80 4.81 -0.19 -12.86
CA LEU A 80 4.64 -0.25 -14.31
C LEU A 80 4.89 1.12 -14.98
N THR A 81 4.46 2.20 -14.33
CA THR A 81 4.67 3.56 -14.84
C THR A 81 6.01 4.19 -14.46
N LYS A 82 6.97 3.40 -13.93
CA LYS A 82 8.31 3.86 -13.51
C LYS A 82 8.29 4.95 -12.44
N ASN A 83 7.27 4.91 -11.58
CA ASN A 83 7.05 5.83 -10.46
C ASN A 83 7.14 5.10 -9.09
N THR A 84 7.93 4.03 -9.00
CA THR A 84 8.02 3.11 -7.85
C THR A 84 8.32 3.82 -6.52
N HIS A 85 9.15 4.87 -6.57
CA HIS A 85 9.57 5.68 -5.40
C HIS A 85 8.74 6.96 -5.22
N SER A 86 7.56 7.04 -5.84
CA SER A 86 6.70 8.21 -5.71
C SER A 86 6.24 8.41 -4.27
N LYS A 87 6.20 9.67 -3.83
CA LYS A 87 5.64 10.09 -2.52
C LYS A 87 4.20 9.61 -2.33
N ILE A 88 3.50 9.31 -3.42
CA ILE A 88 2.15 8.73 -3.45
C ILE A 88 2.09 7.41 -2.66
N ARG A 89 3.14 6.59 -2.73
CA ARG A 89 3.16 5.29 -2.04
C ARG A 89 3.11 5.47 -0.51
N GLY A 90 3.83 6.46 0.02
CA GLY A 90 3.75 6.83 1.44
C GLY A 90 2.35 7.33 1.83
N PHE A 91 1.71 8.10 0.95
CA PHE A 91 0.36 8.61 1.18
C PHE A 91 -0.70 7.49 1.14
N VAL A 92 -0.57 6.51 0.24
CA VAL A 92 -1.40 5.30 0.19
C VAL A 92 -1.24 4.49 1.48
N TYR A 93 -0.01 4.29 1.96
CA TYR A 93 0.23 3.57 3.21
C TYR A 93 -0.34 4.29 4.42
N PHE A 94 -0.21 5.61 4.48
CA PHE A 94 -0.87 6.42 5.51
C PHE A 94 -2.38 6.22 5.50
N ALA A 95 -3.03 6.34 4.33
CA ALA A 95 -4.47 6.15 4.19
C ALA A 95 -4.93 4.76 4.67
N ILE A 96 -4.17 3.72 4.32
CA ILE A 96 -4.45 2.33 4.71
C ILE A 96 -4.30 2.11 6.21
N VAL A 97 -3.22 2.62 6.81
CA VAL A 97 -3.00 2.47 8.25
C VAL A 97 -4.12 3.15 9.02
N VAL A 98 -4.51 4.37 8.61
CA VAL A 98 -5.63 5.09 9.23
C VAL A 98 -6.94 4.33 9.06
N LEU A 99 -7.20 3.75 7.88
CA LEU A 99 -8.41 2.94 7.64
C LEU A 99 -8.46 1.69 8.52
N ILE A 100 -7.35 0.95 8.59
CA ILE A 100 -7.25 -0.25 9.43
C ILE A 100 -7.49 0.14 10.89
N VAL A 101 -6.78 1.13 11.40
CA VAL A 101 -6.93 1.61 12.79
C VAL A 101 -8.37 2.04 13.06
N GLY A 102 -9.00 2.78 12.15
CA GLY A 102 -10.40 3.17 12.25
C GLY A 102 -11.34 1.97 12.39
N ASN A 103 -11.19 0.96 11.53
CA ASN A 103 -12.07 -0.20 11.49
C ASN A 103 -11.83 -1.22 12.61
N PHE A 104 -10.67 -1.15 13.28
CA PHE A 104 -10.44 -1.89 14.53
C PHE A 104 -11.31 -1.36 15.68
N PHE A 105 -11.59 -0.05 15.72
CA PHE A 105 -12.51 0.51 16.70
C PHE A 105 -13.96 0.26 16.28
N PRO A 106 -14.79 -0.32 17.17
CA PRO A 106 -16.18 -0.62 16.85
C PRO A 106 -16.98 0.67 16.69
N PHE A 107 -17.81 0.72 15.65
CA PHE A 107 -18.74 1.82 15.42
C PHE A 107 -20.09 1.49 16.08
N LEU A 108 -20.21 1.88 17.36
CA LEU A 108 -21.40 1.71 18.20
C LEU A 108 -21.69 3.04 18.91
N PRO A 109 -22.33 4.01 18.23
CA PRO A 109 -22.45 5.38 18.74
C PRO A 109 -23.24 5.46 20.05
N GLU A 110 -24.21 4.56 20.26
CA GLU A 110 -25.03 4.51 21.47
C GLU A 110 -24.28 3.89 22.67
N THR A 111 -23.38 2.93 22.43
CA THR A 111 -22.67 2.20 23.50
C THR A 111 -21.30 2.81 23.82
N PHE A 112 -20.56 3.22 22.78
CA PHE A 112 -19.20 3.76 22.88
C PHE A 112 -19.05 4.99 21.97
N PRO A 113 -19.56 6.17 22.39
CA PRO A 113 -19.54 7.38 21.57
C PRO A 113 -18.12 7.86 21.23
N GLY A 114 -17.17 7.72 22.17
CA GLY A 114 -15.77 8.10 21.94
C GLY A 114 -15.09 7.29 20.83
N PHE A 115 -15.27 5.96 20.84
CA PHE A 115 -14.75 5.09 19.77
C PHE A 115 -15.43 5.34 18.43
N SER A 116 -16.72 5.63 18.44
CA SER A 116 -17.46 5.95 17.21
C SER A 116 -17.00 7.28 16.60
N SER A 117 -16.68 8.29 17.42
CA SER A 117 -16.09 9.55 16.94
C SER A 117 -14.70 9.33 16.35
N LEU A 118 -13.87 8.51 17.00
CA LEU A 118 -12.53 8.18 16.49
C LEU A 118 -12.62 7.40 15.17
N HIS A 119 -13.52 6.41 15.10
CA HIS A 119 -13.79 5.64 13.88
C HIS A 119 -14.18 6.58 12.72
N ASN A 120 -15.14 7.48 12.94
CA ASN A 120 -15.57 8.44 11.92
C ASN A 120 -14.44 9.36 11.47
N PHE A 121 -13.64 9.88 12.40
CA PHE A 121 -12.49 10.70 12.06
C PHE A 121 -11.48 9.93 11.20
N CYS A 122 -11.12 8.70 11.61
CA CYS A 122 -10.24 7.83 10.83
C CYS A 122 -10.83 7.54 9.44
N ALA A 123 -12.11 7.17 9.35
CA ALA A 123 -12.80 6.86 8.10
C ALA A 123 -12.82 8.05 7.12
N GLN A 124 -13.04 9.27 7.62
CA GLN A 124 -13.00 10.49 6.80
C GLN A 124 -11.59 10.76 6.28
N ILE A 125 -10.57 10.74 7.16
CA ILE A 125 -9.18 11.00 6.79
C ILE A 125 -8.68 9.94 5.80
N SER A 126 -8.98 8.66 6.03
CA SER A 126 -8.60 7.60 5.10
C SER A 126 -9.30 7.74 3.75
N SER A 127 -10.60 8.06 3.73
CA SER A 127 -11.35 8.21 2.48
C SER A 127 -10.84 9.36 1.63
N ILE A 128 -10.60 10.53 2.24
CA ILE A 128 -10.00 11.68 1.56
C ILE A 128 -8.60 11.33 1.06
N SER A 129 -7.80 10.66 1.88
CA SER A 129 -6.45 10.26 1.50
C SER A 129 -6.42 9.25 0.35
N LEU A 130 -7.34 8.29 0.32
CA LEU A 130 -7.49 7.36 -0.80
C LEU A 130 -7.94 8.09 -2.08
N ALA A 131 -8.93 8.99 -1.98
CA ALA A 131 -9.40 9.79 -3.10
C ALA A 131 -8.27 10.63 -3.71
N VAL A 132 -7.52 11.34 -2.86
CA VAL A 132 -6.34 12.13 -3.26
C VAL A 132 -5.24 11.23 -3.83
N SER A 133 -5.04 10.02 -3.30
CA SER A 133 -4.07 9.06 -3.85
C SER A 133 -4.40 8.69 -5.30
N LEU A 134 -5.67 8.45 -5.63
CA LEU A 134 -6.12 8.18 -7.01
C LEU A 134 -5.86 9.37 -7.93
N MET A 135 -6.13 10.60 -7.45
CA MET A 135 -5.86 11.83 -8.20
C MET A 135 -4.37 12.02 -8.45
N LEU A 136 -3.54 11.90 -7.40
CA LEU A 136 -2.08 12.03 -7.52
C LEU A 136 -1.52 10.98 -8.48
N PHE A 137 -2.03 9.74 -8.43
CA PHE A 137 -1.66 8.71 -9.39
C PHE A 137 -2.04 9.10 -10.81
N ALA A 138 -3.26 9.58 -11.07
CA ALA A 138 -3.63 10.08 -12.39
C ALA A 138 -2.66 11.18 -12.86
N LEU A 139 -2.27 12.11 -11.98
CA LEU A 139 -1.30 13.16 -12.30
C LEU A 139 0.11 12.63 -12.64
N THR A 140 0.54 11.47 -12.12
CA THR A 140 1.81 10.87 -12.53
C THR A 140 1.84 10.48 -14.01
N LEU A 141 0.68 10.19 -14.59
CA LEU A 141 0.56 9.84 -16.01
C LEU A 141 0.75 11.05 -16.94
N ARG A 142 0.70 12.28 -16.43
CA ARG A 142 0.68 13.52 -17.22
C ARG A 142 1.86 13.65 -18.18
N ASN A 143 3.06 13.34 -17.70
CA ASN A 143 4.29 13.57 -18.46
C ASN A 143 4.61 12.43 -19.43
N SER A 144 4.20 11.20 -19.09
CA SER A 144 4.54 10.00 -19.86
C SER A 144 3.44 9.59 -20.83
N TYR A 145 2.17 9.87 -20.52
CA TYR A 145 1.01 9.34 -21.25
C TYR A 145 -0.13 10.37 -21.33
N SER A 146 0.02 11.40 -22.17
CA SER A 146 -0.89 12.55 -22.21
C SER A 146 -2.36 12.20 -22.49
N LEU A 147 -2.62 11.20 -23.34
CA LEU A 147 -3.98 10.73 -23.65
C LEU A 147 -4.58 9.94 -22.49
N MET A 148 -3.83 8.98 -21.93
CA MET A 148 -4.27 8.21 -20.76
C MET A 148 -4.46 9.09 -19.54
N PHE A 149 -3.60 10.08 -19.34
CA PHE A 149 -3.75 11.09 -18.30
C PHE A 149 -5.11 11.77 -18.36
N LYS A 150 -5.54 12.26 -19.53
CA LYS A 150 -6.86 12.89 -19.70
C LYS A 150 -7.99 11.92 -19.35
N LYS A 151 -7.92 10.67 -19.83
CA LYS A 151 -8.94 9.64 -19.54
C LYS A 151 -9.00 9.32 -18.04
N ALA A 152 -7.85 9.10 -17.41
CA ALA A 152 -7.75 8.79 -15.99
C ALA A 152 -8.22 9.97 -15.13
N LEU A 153 -7.85 11.20 -15.48
CA LEU A 153 -8.27 12.42 -14.79
C LEU A 153 -9.79 12.59 -14.84
N VAL A 154 -10.39 12.48 -16.03
CA VAL A 154 -11.85 12.56 -16.19
C VAL A 154 -12.53 11.46 -15.36
N PHE A 155 -12.00 10.24 -15.37
CA PHE A 155 -12.58 9.15 -14.60
C PHE A 155 -12.52 9.43 -13.09
N VAL A 156 -11.37 9.85 -12.54
CA VAL A 156 -11.28 10.22 -11.11
C VAL A 156 -12.25 11.34 -10.76
N LEU A 157 -12.37 12.37 -11.61
CA LEU A 157 -13.30 13.48 -11.39
C LEU A 157 -14.76 13.02 -11.38
N VAL A 158 -15.13 12.11 -12.29
CA VAL A 158 -16.47 11.51 -12.31
C VAL A 158 -16.73 10.73 -11.02
N ILE A 159 -15.77 9.93 -10.56
CA ILE A 159 -15.89 9.19 -9.28
C ILE A 159 -16.09 10.18 -8.12
N TRP A 160 -15.30 11.25 -8.06
CA TRP A 160 -15.43 12.26 -7.02
C TRP A 160 -16.79 12.95 -7.04
N ILE A 161 -17.27 13.35 -8.22
CA ILE A 161 -18.60 13.98 -8.36
C ILE A 161 -19.69 13.03 -7.86
N VAL A 162 -19.64 11.76 -8.27
CA VAL A 162 -20.60 10.73 -7.82
C VAL A 162 -20.55 10.56 -6.30
N LEU A 163 -19.35 10.41 -5.72
CA LEU A 163 -19.21 10.20 -4.27
C LEU A 163 -19.59 11.43 -3.44
N VAL A 164 -19.25 12.64 -3.91
CA VAL A 164 -19.67 13.89 -3.25
C VAL A 164 -21.18 14.06 -3.34
N ALA A 165 -21.80 13.77 -4.49
CA ALA A 165 -23.25 13.80 -4.63
C ALA A 165 -23.94 12.79 -3.71
N LEU A 166 -23.47 11.54 -3.68
CA LEU A 166 -24.01 10.51 -2.77
C LEU A 166 -23.83 10.90 -1.30
N MET A 167 -22.66 11.41 -0.93
CA MET A 167 -22.41 11.90 0.43
C MET A 167 -23.32 13.09 0.78
N GLY A 168 -23.56 14.01 -0.15
CA GLY A 168 -24.44 15.17 0.09
C GLY A 168 -25.92 14.81 0.20
N LEU A 169 -26.38 13.77 -0.51
CA LEU A 169 -27.77 13.34 -0.53
C LEU A 169 -28.10 12.32 0.56
N LEU A 170 -27.20 11.38 0.83
CA LEU A 170 -27.43 10.23 1.69
C LEU A 170 -26.52 10.20 2.92
N GLY A 171 -25.45 11.00 2.95
CA GLY A 171 -24.42 10.91 3.99
C GLY A 171 -23.56 9.65 3.88
N THR A 172 -22.94 9.29 5.01
CA THR A 172 -22.10 8.08 5.17
C THR A 172 -22.98 6.84 5.31
N THR A 173 -23.58 6.41 4.22
CA THR A 173 -24.40 5.20 4.14
C THR A 173 -23.63 4.09 3.46
N SER A 174 -24.09 2.85 3.62
CA SER A 174 -23.45 1.70 2.99
C SER A 174 -23.46 1.83 1.47
N LEU A 175 -24.51 2.41 0.86
CA LEU A 175 -24.51 2.68 -0.57
C LEU A 175 -23.35 3.60 -0.99
N THR A 176 -23.11 4.68 -0.26
CA THR A 176 -21.99 5.61 -0.53
C THR A 176 -20.64 4.90 -0.40
N GLU A 177 -20.45 4.14 0.67
CA GLU A 177 -19.19 3.42 0.96
C GLU A 177 -18.91 2.31 -0.06
N MET A 178 -19.90 1.45 -0.35
CA MET A 178 -19.80 0.39 -1.36
C MET A 178 -19.48 0.98 -2.73
N THR A 179 -20.18 2.06 -3.11
CA THR A 179 -19.95 2.73 -4.41
C THR A 179 -18.51 3.22 -4.51
N GLY A 180 -17.96 3.85 -3.46
CA GLY A 180 -16.57 4.31 -3.46
C GLY A 180 -15.56 3.19 -3.64
N ILE A 181 -15.75 2.07 -2.94
CA ILE A 181 -14.85 0.91 -2.99
C ILE A 181 -14.90 0.24 -4.36
N ILE A 182 -16.11 0.03 -4.90
CA ILE A 182 -16.31 -0.61 -6.20
C ILE A 182 -15.76 0.27 -7.32
N LEU A 183 -16.09 1.57 -7.33
CA LEU A 183 -15.59 2.49 -8.35
C LEU A 183 -14.08 2.65 -8.30
N ALA A 184 -13.47 2.66 -7.11
CA ALA A 184 -12.02 2.66 -6.97
C ALA A 184 -11.39 1.39 -7.58
N GLY A 185 -11.98 0.21 -7.34
CA GLY A 185 -11.54 -1.05 -7.96
C GLY A 185 -11.65 -1.02 -9.49
N ILE A 186 -12.79 -0.58 -10.02
CA ILE A 186 -13.02 -0.44 -11.46
C ILE A 186 -12.03 0.55 -12.07
N PHE A 187 -11.77 1.68 -11.42
CA PHE A 187 -10.79 2.68 -11.88
C PHE A 187 -9.40 2.06 -12.02
N LEU A 188 -8.87 1.42 -10.97
CA LEU A 188 -7.53 0.82 -11.00
C LEU A 188 -7.40 -0.22 -12.10
N PHE A 189 -8.40 -1.08 -12.26
CA PHE A 189 -8.40 -2.09 -13.31
C PHE A 189 -8.50 -1.48 -14.72
N THR A 190 -9.34 -0.46 -14.89
CA THR A 190 -9.50 0.21 -16.18
C THR A 190 -8.21 0.91 -16.61
N VAL A 191 -7.54 1.60 -15.68
CA VAL A 191 -6.22 2.18 -15.92
C VAL A 191 -5.23 1.09 -16.32
N LEU A 192 -5.20 -0.05 -15.62
CA LEU A 192 -4.29 -1.13 -15.97
C LEU A 192 -4.51 -1.61 -17.42
N VAL A 193 -5.77 -1.83 -17.80
CA VAL A 193 -6.13 -2.24 -19.17
C VAL A 193 -5.74 -1.18 -20.20
N TRP A 194 -5.95 0.11 -19.90
CA TRP A 194 -5.51 1.19 -20.78
C TRP A 194 -4.00 1.23 -20.93
N LEU A 195 -3.26 1.03 -19.84
CA LEU A 195 -1.80 0.99 -19.85
C LEU A 195 -1.30 -0.09 -20.83
N TYR A 196 -1.84 -1.32 -20.75
CA TYR A 196 -1.50 -2.41 -21.67
C TYR A 196 -1.89 -2.18 -23.13
N ARG A 197 -2.81 -1.24 -23.40
CA ARG A 197 -3.24 -0.90 -24.75
C ARG A 197 -2.46 0.26 -25.38
N GLU A 198 -1.63 0.94 -24.60
CA GLU A 198 -0.86 2.07 -25.08
C GLU A 198 0.34 1.60 -25.90
N ASP A 199 0.44 2.02 -27.16
CA ASP A 199 1.50 1.56 -28.08
C ASP A 199 2.92 1.95 -27.62
N THR A 200 3.03 3.04 -26.86
CA THR A 200 4.30 3.55 -26.32
C THR A 200 4.71 2.89 -25.01
N PHE A 201 3.85 2.04 -24.44
CA PHE A 201 4.10 1.37 -23.18
C PHE A 201 4.72 -0.01 -23.39
N ASP A 202 5.97 -0.18 -22.95
CA ASP A 202 6.61 -1.50 -22.87
C ASP A 202 6.55 -2.03 -21.42
N PRO A 203 5.54 -2.86 -21.08
CA PRO A 203 5.40 -3.42 -19.74
C PRO A 203 6.53 -4.37 -19.36
N VAL A 204 7.18 -5.02 -20.34
CA VAL A 204 8.28 -5.94 -20.09
C VAL A 204 9.51 -5.15 -19.69
N GLN A 205 9.78 -4.03 -20.37
CA GLN A 205 10.89 -3.17 -20.00
C GLN A 205 10.67 -2.53 -18.62
N SER A 206 9.47 -2.04 -18.29
CA SER A 206 9.19 -1.50 -16.96
C SER A 206 9.43 -2.51 -15.83
N LEU A 207 9.08 -3.79 -16.02
CA LEU A 207 9.38 -4.84 -15.05
C LEU A 207 10.87 -5.11 -14.90
N LYS A 208 11.62 -5.11 -16.01
CA LYS A 208 13.08 -5.30 -15.97
C LYS A 208 13.78 -4.15 -15.26
N ASP A 209 13.38 -2.92 -15.56
CA ASP A 209 13.91 -1.73 -14.92
C ASP A 209 13.66 -1.79 -13.40
N SER A 210 12.45 -2.19 -12.98
CA SER A 210 12.13 -2.39 -11.57
C SER A 210 12.94 -3.51 -10.90
N ASP A 211 13.05 -4.70 -11.51
CA ASP A 211 13.84 -5.80 -10.95
C ASP A 211 15.33 -5.40 -10.86
N ALA A 212 15.84 -4.57 -11.79
CA ALA A 212 17.20 -4.04 -11.77
C ALA A 212 17.40 -3.00 -10.66
N GLU A 213 16.46 -2.06 -10.48
CA GLU A 213 16.48 -1.09 -9.39
C GLU A 213 16.49 -1.80 -8.03
N GLU A 214 15.62 -2.80 -7.83
CA GLU A 214 15.57 -3.59 -6.59
C GLU A 214 16.90 -4.31 -6.31
N ALA A 215 17.55 -4.86 -7.34
CA ALA A 215 18.85 -5.51 -7.21
C ALA A 215 19.94 -4.51 -6.80
N VAL A 216 19.93 -3.29 -7.37
CA VAL A 216 20.88 -2.22 -7.01
C VAL A 216 20.66 -1.77 -5.56
N GLU A 217 19.41 -1.54 -5.14
CA GLU A 217 19.09 -1.16 -3.77
C GLU A 217 19.51 -2.25 -2.76
N ALA A 218 19.26 -3.52 -3.09
CA ALA A 218 19.68 -4.66 -2.27
C ALA A 218 21.21 -4.72 -2.14
N ALA A 219 21.94 -4.53 -3.25
CA ALA A 219 23.39 -4.49 -3.25
C ALA A 219 23.94 -3.32 -2.41
N GLN A 220 23.36 -2.13 -2.52
CA GLN A 220 23.73 -0.97 -1.69
C GLN A 220 23.44 -1.19 -0.21
N LYS A 221 22.33 -1.84 0.13
CA LYS A 221 21.99 -2.16 1.53
C LYS A 221 22.98 -3.18 2.10
N LEU A 222 23.37 -4.18 1.31
CA LEU A 222 24.38 -5.16 1.68
C LEU A 222 25.77 -4.51 1.83
N SER A 223 26.17 -3.62 0.93
CA SER A 223 27.45 -2.92 1.04
C SER A 223 27.53 -2.05 2.28
N ARG A 224 26.47 -1.28 2.59
CA ARG A 224 26.38 -0.50 3.84
C ARG A 224 26.45 -1.38 5.09
N LYS A 225 25.78 -2.54 5.09
CA LYS A 225 25.88 -3.52 6.19
C LYS A 225 27.29 -4.07 6.32
N ALA A 226 27.95 -4.41 5.21
CA ALA A 226 29.33 -4.90 5.20
C ALA A 226 30.32 -3.84 5.71
N GLU A 227 30.14 -2.57 5.32
CA GLU A 227 30.93 -1.46 5.83
C GLU A 227 30.74 -1.24 7.34
N ALA A 228 29.49 -1.31 7.82
CA ALA A 228 29.19 -1.22 9.25
C ALA A 228 29.86 -2.38 10.03
N ALA A 229 29.74 -3.60 9.54
CA ALA A 229 30.38 -4.78 10.15
C ALA A 229 31.91 -4.68 10.12
N LYS A 230 32.51 -4.18 9.03
CA LYS A 230 33.96 -3.95 8.94
C LYS A 230 34.44 -2.90 9.96
N LYS A 231 33.69 -1.80 10.13
CA LYS A 231 33.99 -0.79 11.15
C LYS A 231 33.93 -1.37 12.57
N GLU A 232 32.96 -2.23 12.83
CA GLU A 232 32.81 -2.91 14.12
C GLU A 232 33.96 -3.89 14.38
N TYR A 233 34.32 -4.71 13.38
CA TYR A 233 35.46 -5.61 13.44
C TYR A 233 36.77 -4.88 13.74
N LEU A 234 37.05 -3.77 13.02
CA LEU A 234 38.26 -2.98 13.24
C LEU A 234 38.33 -2.37 14.65
N LYS A 235 37.18 -1.98 15.22
CA LYS A 235 37.12 -1.51 16.62
C LYS A 235 37.45 -2.63 17.60
N LEU A 236 36.90 -3.82 17.39
CA LEU A 236 37.18 -4.99 18.22
C LEU A 236 38.66 -5.42 18.12
N GLU A 237 39.23 -5.41 16.92
CA GLU A 237 40.65 -5.71 16.71
C GLU A 237 41.56 -4.69 17.41
N ALA A 238 41.25 -3.40 17.30
CA ALA A 238 41.99 -2.35 18.00
C ALA A 238 41.90 -2.50 19.52
N ALA A 239 40.73 -2.86 20.07
CA ALA A 239 40.56 -3.13 21.49
C ALA A 239 41.36 -4.37 21.94
N ALA A 240 41.34 -5.45 21.16
CA ALA A 240 42.12 -6.66 21.45
C ALA A 240 43.64 -6.38 21.43
N ARG A 241 44.13 -5.58 20.47
CA ARG A 241 45.54 -5.16 20.43
C ARG A 241 45.93 -4.33 21.66
N ARG A 242 45.07 -3.40 22.10
CA ARG A 242 45.31 -2.62 23.33
C ARG A 242 45.36 -3.51 24.56
N ALA A 243 44.39 -4.41 24.73
CA ALA A 243 44.36 -5.35 25.85
C ALA A 243 45.62 -6.25 25.88
N LYS A 244 46.13 -6.66 24.72
CA LYS A 244 47.38 -7.43 24.63
C LYS A 244 48.59 -6.63 25.10
N ILE A 245 48.73 -5.37 24.68
CA ILE A 245 49.81 -4.48 25.11
C ILE A 245 49.75 -4.26 26.63
N GLU A 246 48.57 -3.96 27.17
CA GLU A 246 48.36 -3.77 28.61
C GLU A 246 48.72 -5.04 29.41
N ALA A 247 48.36 -6.23 28.90
CA ALA A 247 48.72 -7.50 29.53
C ALA A 247 50.23 -7.77 29.50
N GLU A 248 50.92 -7.45 28.40
CA GLU A 248 52.38 -7.57 28.27
C GLU A 248 53.11 -6.60 29.22
N GLU A 249 52.62 -5.36 29.34
CA GLU A 249 53.14 -4.37 30.29
C GLU A 249 52.93 -4.82 31.75
N ALA A 250 51.73 -5.28 32.10
CA ALA A 250 51.44 -5.82 33.42
C ALA A 250 52.34 -7.02 33.77
N CYS A 251 52.62 -7.89 32.79
CA CYS A 251 53.53 -9.03 32.97
C CYS A 251 54.99 -8.60 33.20
N ARG A 252 55.47 -7.56 32.48
CA ARG A 252 56.81 -6.98 32.71
C ARG A 252 56.93 -6.36 34.10
N VAL A 253 55.93 -5.59 34.54
CA VAL A 253 55.91 -5.00 35.89
C VAL A 253 55.88 -6.08 36.98
N ALA A 254 55.10 -7.14 36.77
CA ALA A 254 55.03 -8.26 37.72
C ALA A 254 56.35 -9.05 37.81
N LYS A 255 57.10 -9.20 36.71
CA LYS A 255 58.45 -9.80 36.72
C LYS A 255 59.46 -8.94 37.49
N HIS A 256 59.47 -7.63 37.26
CA HIS A 256 60.38 -6.72 37.97
C HIS A 256 60.10 -6.57 39.47
N LYS A 257 58.93 -6.97 39.97
CA LYS A 257 58.61 -7.01 41.41
C LYS A 257 58.98 -8.32 42.11
N LYS A 258 59.44 -9.34 41.37
CA LYS A 258 59.82 -10.66 41.91
C LYS A 258 61.33 -10.86 42.06
N ASP A 259 62.13 -9.91 41.57
CA ASP A 259 63.58 -9.80 41.84
C ASP A 259 63.81 -8.83 43.00
#